data_AF-A0A359D965-F1
#
_entry.id   AF-A0A359D965-F1
#
_cell.length_a   1.000
_cell.length_b   1.000
_cell.length_c   1.000
_cell.angle_alpha   90.00
_cell.angle_beta   90.00
_cell.angle_gamma   90.00
#
_symmetry.space_group_name_H-M   'P 1'
#
loop_
_entity.id
_entity.type
_entity.pdbx_description
1 polymer ?
#
loop_
_entity_poly.entity_id
_entity_poly.type
_entity_poly.pdbx_seq_one_letter_code
_entity_poly.pdbx_strand_id
1 'polypeptide(L)' 'TPDIGCQGQRYWLQGFSGHGILPTLAGARAVADAILGEDDLLALYQGIDNPRFPGGSLLAAPLEAVGKAWYRLRDVI' A
#
# COMPACT_ATOMS: atom_id res chain seq x y z
N THR A 1 -4.74 1.99 -5.36
CA THR A 1 -4.96 3.19 -4.55
C THR A 1 -3.94 3.21 -3.43
N PRO A 2 -3.36 4.35 -3.04
CA PRO A 2 -2.40 4.37 -1.94
C PRO A 2 -3.04 3.90 -0.64
N ASP A 3 -2.23 3.28 0.20
CA ASP A 3 -2.59 2.89 1.56
C ASP A 3 -2.07 3.95 2.53
N ILE A 4 -3.00 4.59 3.24
CA ILE A 4 -2.74 5.71 4.15
C ILE A 4 -3.46 5.41 5.46
N GLY A 5 -2.72 5.42 6.57
CA GLY A 5 -3.29 5.06 7.86
C GLY A 5 -2.39 5.38 9.04
N CYS A 6 -2.88 5.04 10.23
CA CYS A 6 -2.13 5.21 11.47
C CYS A 6 -2.40 4.07 12.47
N GLN A 7 -1.47 3.91 13.41
CA GLN A 7 -1.60 3.02 14.55
C GLN A 7 -0.81 3.61 15.73
N GLY A 8 -1.51 4.16 16.73
CA GLY A 8 -0.88 4.98 17.75
C GLY A 8 -0.15 6.17 17.12
N GLN A 9 1.10 6.43 17.50
CA GLN A 9 1.91 7.51 16.91
C GLN A 9 2.69 7.09 15.65
N ARG A 10 2.29 6.00 15.00
CA ARG A 10 2.86 5.55 13.72
C ARG A 10 1.91 5.91 12.59
N TYR A 11 2.42 6.60 11.57
CA TYR A 11 1.68 6.98 10.37
C TYR A 11 2.41 6.44 9.13
N TRP A 12 1.66 6.08 8.10
CA TRP A 12 2.23 5.63 6.82
C TRP A 12 1.43 6.16 5.65
N LEU A 13 2.13 6.31 4.52
CA LEU A 13 1.58 6.60 3.21
C LEU A 13 2.38 5.77 2.19
N GLN A 14 1.75 4.80 1.53
CA GLN A 14 2.46 3.88 0.62
C GLN A 14 1.61 3.52 -0.61
N GLY A 15 2.23 2.91 -1.63
CA GLY A 15 1.48 2.35 -2.77
C GLY A 15 0.98 3.37 -3.81
N PHE A 16 1.73 4.47 -4.03
CA PHE A 16 1.35 5.51 -5.01
C PHE A 16 1.54 5.13 -6.49
N SER A 17 2.22 4.02 -6.80
CA SER A 17 2.29 3.35 -8.12
C SER A 17 2.38 4.28 -9.35
N GLY A 18 3.27 5.28 -9.31
CA GLY A 18 3.54 6.19 -10.42
C GLY A 18 2.53 7.34 -10.63
N HIS A 19 1.44 7.40 -9.86
CA HIS A 19 0.40 8.44 -9.96
C HIS A 19 0.41 9.41 -8.79
N GLY A 20 1.55 9.52 -8.08
CA GLY A 20 1.63 10.12 -6.75
C GLY A 20 1.60 11.65 -6.67
N ILE A 21 1.67 12.40 -7.78
CA ILE A 21 1.85 13.87 -7.67
C ILE A 21 0.73 14.54 -6.87
N LEU A 22 -0.53 14.29 -7.21
CA LEU A 22 -1.67 14.84 -6.47
C LEU A 22 -2.03 14.04 -5.20
N PRO A 23 -2.12 12.69 -5.25
CA PRO A 23 -2.53 11.90 -4.10
C PRO A 23 -1.56 11.98 -2.93
N THR A 24 -0.25 12.13 -3.17
CA THR A 24 0.74 12.26 -2.10
C THR A 24 0.55 13.55 -1.32
N LEU A 25 0.26 14.68 -2.00
CA LEU A 25 0.02 15.95 -1.32
C LEU A 25 -1.26 15.90 -0.48
N ALA A 26 -2.35 15.36 -1.05
CA ALA A 26 -3.61 15.22 -0.34
C ALA A 26 -3.49 14.28 0.87
N GLY A 27 -2.82 13.13 0.70
CA GLY A 27 -2.54 12.20 1.79
C GLY A 27 -1.63 12.79 2.86
N ALA A 28 -0.60 13.54 2.46
CA ALA A 28 0.31 14.21 3.41
C ALA A 28 -0.43 15.24 4.27
N ARG A 29 -1.38 15.98 3.69
CA ARG A 29 -2.24 16.89 4.45
C ARG A 29 -3.06 16.14 5.50
N ALA A 30 -3.72 15.04 5.11
CA ALA A 30 -4.51 14.22 6.04
C ALA A 30 -3.69 13.69 7.21
N VAL A 31 -2.47 13.20 6.94
CA VAL A 31 -1.59 12.69 7.99
C VAL A 31 -1.04 13.82 8.86
N ALA A 32 -0.70 14.97 8.29
CA ALA A 32 -0.22 16.12 9.06
C ALA A 32 -1.32 16.65 10.01
N ASP A 33 -2.56 16.73 9.54
CA ASP A 33 -3.71 17.15 10.36
C ASP A 33 -3.94 16.16 11.51
N ALA A 34 -3.91 14.84 11.23
CA ALA A 34 -4.05 13.82 12.26
C ALA A 34 -2.91 13.79 13.30
N ILE A 35 -1.68 14.19 12.92
CA ILE A 35 -0.57 14.36 13.87
C ILE A 35 -0.86 15.54 14.82
N LEU A 36 -1.59 16.55 14.36
CA LEU A 36 -2.01 17.71 15.16
C LEU A 36 -3.31 17.46 15.94
N GLY A 37 -3.92 16.27 15.80
CA GLY A 37 -5.15 15.86 16.49
C GLY A 37 -6.45 16.06 15.70
N GLU A 38 -6.35 16.36 14.39
CA GLU A 38 -7.49 16.52 13.47
C GLU A 38 -7.61 15.28 12.56
N ASP A 39 -8.42 14.30 13.00
CA ASP A 39 -8.40 12.95 12.44
C ASP A 39 -9.37 12.74 11.26
N ASP A 40 -10.29 13.70 11.02
CA ASP A 40 -11.43 13.54 10.11
C ASP A 40 -11.01 13.17 8.69
N LEU A 41 -10.00 13.87 8.14
CA LEU A 41 -9.54 13.61 6.79
C LEU A 41 -8.80 12.27 6.69
N LEU A 42 -8.04 11.89 7.73
CA LEU A 42 -7.36 10.61 7.79
C LEU A 42 -8.37 9.45 7.91
N ALA A 43 -9.45 9.62 8.66
CA ALA A 43 -10.51 8.63 8.80
C ALA A 43 -11.17 8.30 7.44
N LEU A 44 -11.32 9.28 6.55
CA LEU A 44 -11.80 9.05 5.19
C LEU A 44 -10.83 8.18 4.38
N TYR A 45 -9.52 8.42 4.49
CA TYR A 45 -8.51 7.59 3.84
C TYR A 45 -8.48 6.16 4.39
N GLN A 46 -8.67 5.99 5.69
CA GLN A 46 -8.74 4.66 6.34
C GLN A 46 -9.98 3.85 5.93
N GLY A 47 -11.00 4.49 5.33
CA GLY A 47 -12.15 3.80 4.75
C GLY A 47 -11.86 3.10 3.42
N ILE A 48 -10.66 3.29 2.84
CA ILE A 48 -10.25 2.62 1.59
C ILE A 48 -9.84 1.19 1.90
N ASP A 49 -10.54 0.21 1.31
CA ASP A 49 -10.18 -1.20 1.43
C ASP A 49 -8.95 -1.53 0.56
N ASN A 50 -7.85 -1.87 1.23
CA ASN A 50 -6.62 -2.37 0.63
C ASN A 50 -6.45 -3.86 0.99
N PRO A 51 -7.01 -4.78 0.19
CA PRO A 51 -7.01 -6.18 0.52
C PRO A 51 -5.59 -6.74 0.54
N ARG A 52 -5.34 -7.67 1.47
CA ARG A 52 -4.08 -8.40 1.54
C ARG A 52 -3.89 -9.26 0.29
N PHE A 53 -2.63 -9.59 0.00
CA PHE A 53 -2.32 -10.56 -1.05
C PHE A 53 -3.10 -11.88 -0.84
N PRO A 54 -3.70 -12.46 -1.89
CA PRO A 54 -4.49 -13.68 -1.77
C PRO A 54 -3.64 -14.84 -1.21
N GLY A 55 -4.11 -15.44 -0.12
CA GLY A 55 -3.36 -16.47 0.62
C GLY A 55 -2.21 -15.93 1.49
N GLY A 56 -2.14 -14.61 1.66
CA GLY A 56 -1.22 -13.93 2.57
C GLY A 56 0.25 -14.22 2.29
N SER A 57 1.06 -14.15 3.34
CA SER A 57 2.50 -14.42 3.26
C SER A 57 2.82 -15.86 2.86
N LEU A 58 1.92 -16.82 3.13
CA LEU A 58 2.12 -18.22 2.80
C LEU A 58 2.12 -18.48 1.30
N LEU A 59 1.27 -17.79 0.52
CA LEU A 59 1.21 -17.95 -0.94
C LEU A 59 2.05 -16.91 -1.69
N ALA A 60 2.33 -15.75 -1.11
CA ALA A 60 3.10 -14.70 -1.76
C ALA A 60 4.46 -15.18 -2.27
N ALA A 61 5.27 -15.78 -1.38
CA ALA A 61 6.62 -16.22 -1.73
C ALA A 61 6.65 -17.43 -2.70
N PRO A 62 5.83 -18.49 -2.52
CA PRO A 62 5.77 -19.58 -3.48
C PRO A 62 5.32 -19.13 -4.88
N LEU A 63 4.30 -18.26 -4.98
CA LEU A 63 3.83 -17.78 -6.28
C LEU A 63 4.89 -16.94 -6.99
N GLU A 64 5.63 -16.12 -6.25
CA GLU A 64 6.77 -15.38 -6.80
C GLU A 64 7.85 -16.33 -7.34
N ALA A 65 8.19 -17.38 -6.59
CA ALA A 65 9.19 -18.37 -6.99
C ALA A 65 8.76 -19.13 -8.26
N VAL A 66 7.49 -19.55 -8.33
CA VAL A 66 6.92 -20.23 -9.51
C VAL A 66 6.95 -19.31 -10.73
N GLY A 67 6.54 -18.05 -10.58
CA GLY A 67 6.57 -17.06 -11.66
C GLY A 67 7.98 -16.88 -12.21
N LYS A 68 8.98 -16.70 -11.32
CA LYS A 68 10.39 -16.59 -11.70
C LYS A 68 10.91 -17.86 -12.38
N ALA A 69 10.54 -19.04 -11.89
CA ALA A 69 10.95 -20.31 -12.47
C ALA A 69 10.38 -20.50 -13.89
N TRP A 70 9.10 -20.15 -14.10
CA TRP A 70 8.46 -20.20 -15.42
C TRP A 70 9.14 -19.28 -16.42
N TYR A 71 9.41 -18.02 -16.05
CA TYR A 71 10.12 -17.09 -16.93
C TYR A 71 11.51 -17.61 -17.29
N ARG A 72 12.27 -18.16 -16.33
CA ARG A 72 13.57 -18.79 -16.60
C ARG A 72 13.46 -19.98 -17.57
N LEU A 73 12.45 -20.83 -17.41
CA LEU A 73 12.23 -21.95 -18.32
C LEU A 73 11.89 -21.47 -19.73
N ARG A 74 11.03 -20.46 -19.85
CA ARG A 74 10.63 -19.86 -21.13
C ARG A 74 11.79 -19.17 -21.83
N ASP A 75 12.71 -18.56 -21.09
CA ASP A 75 13.86 -17.87 -21.68
C ASP A 75 14.97 -18.85 -22.13
N VAL A 76 14.92 -20.11 -21.68
CA VAL A 76 15.88 -21.18 -22.03
C VAL A 76 15.38 -22.07 -23.18
N ILE A 77 14.07 -22.10 -23.43
CA ILE A 77 13.44 -22.82 -24.56
C ILE A 77 13.30 -21.86 -25.75
#